data_AF-A0A496U7N7-F1
#
_entry.id   AF-A0A496U7N7-F1
#
_cell.length_a   1.000
_cell.length_b   1.000
_cell.length_c   1.000
_cell.angle_alpha   90.00
_cell.angle_beta   90.00
_cell.angle_gamma   90.00
#
_symmetry.space_group_name_H-M   'P 1'
#
loop_
_entity.id
_entity.type
_entity.pdbx_description
1 polymer ?
#
loop_
_entity_poly.entity_id
_entity_poly.type
_entity_poly.pdbx_seq_one_letter_code
_entity_poly.pdbx_strand_id
1 'polypeptide(L)'
;MRILSILTAGCRIVEPEIIENQICDDPDDDKFIAAALGGKANTIVSGDKHLLDVNGYSGIEIIKPAEFVKQYLSEQLNAVEQ
;
A
#
# COMPACT_ATOMS: atom_id res chain seq x y z
N MET A 1 -21.10 6.35 -5.32
CA MET A 1 -20.00 7.28 -5.64
C MET A 1 -19.16 6.64 -6.76
N ARG A 2 -18.96 7.32 -7.90
CA ARG A 2 -18.43 6.70 -9.15
C ARG A 2 -16.95 6.28 -9.08
N ILE A 3 -16.18 6.85 -8.16
CA ILE A 3 -14.75 6.53 -8.04
C ILE A 3 -14.51 5.14 -7.46
N LEU A 4 -15.32 4.73 -6.46
CA LEU A 4 -15.18 3.42 -5.84
C LEU A 4 -15.45 2.29 -6.84
N SER A 5 -16.46 2.43 -7.70
CA SER A 5 -16.77 1.44 -8.74
C SER A 5 -15.63 1.24 -9.73
N ILE A 6 -14.85 2.29 -10.03
CA ILE A 6 -13.69 2.19 -10.92
C ILE A 6 -12.56 1.44 -10.21
N LEU A 7 -12.29 1.76 -8.95
CA LEU A 7 -11.25 1.09 -8.16
C LEU A 7 -11.56 -0.40 -7.98
N THR A 8 -12.81 -0.75 -7.67
CA THR A 8 -13.24 -2.14 -7.48
C THR A 8 -13.22 -2.98 -8.76
N ALA A 9 -13.26 -2.35 -9.94
CA ALA A 9 -13.25 -3.07 -11.21
C ALA A 9 -11.86 -3.63 -11.58
N GLY A 10 -10.79 -3.01 -11.08
CA GLY A 10 -9.39 -3.39 -11.37
C GLY A 10 -8.60 -3.89 -10.18
N CYS A 11 -9.23 -4.02 -9.00
CA CYS A 11 -8.56 -4.50 -7.79
C CYS A 11 -9.06 -5.88 -7.37
N ARG A 12 -8.26 -6.55 -6.55
CA ARG A 12 -8.71 -7.71 -5.80
C ARG A 12 -9.24 -7.24 -4.45
N ILE A 13 -10.50 -7.54 -4.15
CA ILE A 13 -11.07 -7.35 -2.81
C ILE A 13 -10.60 -8.50 -1.93
N VAL A 14 -10.13 -8.17 -0.73
CA VAL A 14 -9.54 -9.12 0.22
C VAL A 14 -10.18 -8.91 1.59
N GLU A 15 -10.30 -9.97 2.36
CA GLU A 15 -10.56 -9.85 3.80
C GLU A 15 -9.25 -9.42 4.48
N PRO A 16 -9.29 -8.42 5.39
CA PRO A 16 -8.11 -8.04 6.15
C PRO A 16 -7.68 -9.17 7.10
N GLU A 17 -6.38 -9.28 7.35
CA GLU A 17 -5.87 -10.20 8.36
C GLU A 17 -6.16 -9.67 9.77
N ILE A 18 -6.40 -10.58 10.73
CA ILE A 18 -6.64 -10.20 12.12
C ILE A 18 -5.31 -9.78 12.73
N ILE A 19 -5.26 -8.55 13.25
CA ILE A 19 -4.12 -8.01 13.98
C ILE A 19 -4.47 -8.00 15.47
N GLU A 20 -3.63 -8.66 16.29
CA GLU A 20 -3.87 -8.78 17.73
C GLU A 20 -3.34 -7.58 18.54
N ASN A 21 -2.32 -6.88 18.03
CA ASN A 21 -1.65 -5.78 18.72
C ASN A 21 -1.58 -4.56 17.82
N GLN A 22 -1.71 -3.37 18.42
CA GLN A 22 -1.53 -2.11 17.72
C GLN A 22 -0.14 -2.05 17.05
N ILE A 23 -0.10 -1.68 15.77
CA ILE A 23 1.16 -1.59 15.00
C ILE A 23 1.55 -0.12 14.81
N CYS A 24 0.64 0.68 14.26
CA CYS A 24 0.83 2.10 14.01
C CYS A 24 0.56 2.91 15.28
N ASP A 25 1.20 4.09 15.40
CA ASP A 25 0.92 5.02 16.50
C ASP A 25 -0.55 5.48 16.51
N ASP A 26 -1.16 5.63 15.32
CA ASP A 26 -2.60 5.81 15.15
C ASP A 26 -3.27 4.44 14.90
N PRO A 27 -4.11 3.94 15.83
CA PRO A 27 -4.82 2.67 15.66
C PRO A 27 -5.70 2.61 14.40
N ASP A 28 -6.15 3.74 13.87
CA ASP A 28 -6.98 3.77 12.66
C ASP A 28 -6.20 3.36 11.40
N ASP A 29 -4.86 3.38 11.44
CA ASP A 29 -3.99 3.02 10.30
C ASP A 29 -3.69 1.52 10.21
N ASP A 30 -3.87 0.76 11.29
CA ASP A 30 -3.63 -0.70 11.30
C ASP A 30 -4.47 -1.44 10.26
N LYS A 31 -5.62 -0.89 9.87
CA LYS A 31 -6.47 -1.44 8.80
C LYS A 31 -5.75 -1.56 7.46
N PHE A 32 -4.77 -0.69 7.18
CA PHE A 32 -3.98 -0.74 5.94
C PHE A 32 -2.95 -1.87 5.99
N ILE A 33 -2.32 -2.09 7.15
CA ILE A 33 -1.44 -3.23 7.38
C ILE A 33 -2.24 -4.53 7.29
N ALA A 34 -3.41 -4.59 7.92
CA ALA A 34 -4.30 -5.75 7.91
C ALA A 34 -4.72 -6.12 6.48
N ALA A 35 -5.08 -5.12 5.67
CA ALA A 35 -5.44 -5.33 4.26
C ALA A 35 -4.25 -5.82 3.43
N ALA A 36 -3.05 -5.28 3.67
CA ALA A 36 -1.83 -5.72 2.98
C ALA A 36 -1.50 -7.19 3.32
N LEU A 37 -1.60 -7.57 4.60
CA LEU A 37 -1.40 -8.94 5.07
C LEU A 37 -2.42 -9.91 4.46
N GLY A 38 -3.72 -9.61 4.59
CA GLY A 38 -4.79 -10.44 4.02
C GLY A 38 -4.73 -10.52 2.50
N GLY A 39 -4.24 -9.46 1.85
CA GLY A 39 -3.97 -9.40 0.43
C GLY A 39 -2.60 -9.90 -0.01
N LYS A 40 -1.73 -10.36 0.90
CA LYS A 40 -0.33 -10.75 0.63
C LYS A 40 0.41 -9.72 -0.23
N ALA A 41 0.17 -8.44 0.02
CA ALA A 41 0.83 -7.35 -0.67
C ALA A 41 2.26 -7.22 -0.17
N ASN A 42 3.20 -7.01 -1.09
CA ASN A 42 4.60 -6.77 -0.74
C ASN A 42 4.87 -5.31 -0.36
N THR A 43 4.00 -4.39 -0.80
CA THR A 43 4.23 -2.96 -0.69
C THR A 43 2.93 -2.21 -0.35
N ILE A 44 3.01 -1.26 0.57
CA ILE A 44 2.02 -0.21 0.80
C ILE A 44 2.61 1.10 0.28
N VAL A 45 1.83 1.82 -0.53
CA VAL A 45 2.22 3.14 -1.02
C VAL A 45 1.45 4.20 -0.25
N SER A 46 2.15 4.97 0.59
CA SER A 46 1.52 6.00 1.42
C SER A 46 2.44 7.20 1.67
N GLY A 47 1.85 8.38 1.79
CA GLY A 47 2.52 9.57 2.32
C GLY A 47 2.32 9.77 3.82
N ASP A 48 1.52 8.90 4.45
CA ASP A 48 1.18 8.99 5.86
C ASP A 48 2.37 8.64 6.76
N LYS A 49 2.61 9.45 7.80
CA LYS A 49 3.76 9.29 8.68
C LYS A 49 3.63 8.07 9.61
N HIS A 50 2.45 7.79 10.16
CA HIS A 50 2.23 6.67 11.07
C HIS A 50 2.42 5.33 10.35
N LEU A 51 2.03 5.25 9.07
CA LEU A 51 2.34 4.09 8.22
C LEU A 51 3.83 4.01 7.87
N LEU A 52 4.46 5.12 7.49
CA LEU A 52 5.88 5.11 7.13
C LEU A 52 6.80 4.74 8.30
N ASP A 53 6.43 5.10 9.52
CA ASP A 53 7.22 4.82 10.73
C ASP A 53 7.25 3.30 11.05
N VAL A 54 6.31 2.51 10.52
CA VAL A 54 6.25 1.04 10.69
C VAL A 54 6.72 0.26 9.45
N ASN A 55 7.45 0.91 8.54
CA ASN A 55 8.01 0.27 7.35
C ASN A 55 8.79 -1.02 7.68
N GLY A 56 8.55 -2.08 6.92
CA GLY A 56 9.17 -3.39 7.10
C GLY A 56 8.38 -4.35 7.99
N TYR A 57 7.26 -3.90 8.59
CA TYR A 57 6.41 -4.78 9.40
C TYR A 57 5.97 -6.01 8.60
N SER A 58 6.22 -7.20 9.16
CA SER A 58 5.91 -8.49 8.52
C SER A 58 6.46 -8.63 7.08
N GLY A 59 7.56 -7.93 6.76
CA GLY A 59 8.17 -7.94 5.44
C GLY A 59 7.45 -7.08 4.39
N ILE A 60 6.49 -6.25 4.81
CA ILE A 60 5.79 -5.30 3.93
C ILE A 60 6.64 -4.02 3.84
N GLU A 61 7.00 -3.64 2.61
CA GLU A 61 7.64 -2.36 2.34
C GLU A 61 6.60 -1.23 2.34
N ILE A 62 6.88 -0.13 3.01
CA ILE A 62 6.01 1.05 3.05
C ILE A 62 6.81 2.23 2.52
N ILE A 63 6.44 2.68 1.32
CA ILE A 63 7.17 3.72 0.59
C ILE A 63 6.26 4.85 0.14
N LYS A 64 6.89 6.01 -0.10
CA LYS A 64 6.19 7.18 -0.63
C LYS A 64 5.82 6.97 -2.10
N PRO A 65 4.73 7.60 -2.59
CA PRO A 65 4.33 7.50 -4.00
C PRO A 65 5.44 7.84 -5.00
N ALA A 66 6.24 8.87 -4.72
CA ALA A 66 7.36 9.26 -5.59
C ALA A 66 8.44 8.17 -5.69
N GLU A 67 8.67 7.44 -4.60
CA GLU A 67 9.62 6.33 -4.58
C GLU A 67 9.07 5.12 -5.32
N PHE A 68 7.79 4.80 -5.13
CA PHE A 68 7.13 3.74 -5.88
C PHE A 68 7.22 3.97 -7.40
N VAL A 69 6.97 5.20 -7.85
CA VAL A 69 7.12 5.56 -9.28
C VAL A 69 8.56 5.32 -9.75
N LYS A 70 9.55 5.77 -8.97
CA LYS A 70 10.97 5.60 -9.32
C LYS A 70 11.37 4.13 -9.40
N GLN A 71 10.91 3.30 -8.46
CA GLN A 71 11.32 1.90 -8.36
C GLN A 71 10.58 0.98 -9.35
N TYR A 72 9.28 1.20 -9.56
CA TYR A 72 8.41 0.23 -10.26
C TYR A 72 7.84 0.73 -11.60
N LEU A 73 7.85 2.05 -11.86
CA LEU A 73 7.23 2.64 -13.06
C LEU A 73 8.23 3.36 -13.97
N SER A 74 9.48 3.52 -13.55
CA SER A 74 10.49 4.30 -14.27
C SER A 74 10.91 3.69 -15.61
N GLU A 75 10.74 2.39 -15.83
CA GLU A 75 10.96 1.75 -17.14
C GLU A 75 9.87 2.09 -18.17
N GLN A 76 8.67 2.52 -17.74
CA GLN A 76 7.56 2.87 -18.65
C GLN A 76 7.57 4.32 -19.13
N LEU A 77 8.36 5.20 -18.51
CA LEU A 77 8.47 6.61 -18.91
C LEU A 77 9.48 6.84 -20.05
N ASN A 78 10.45 5.92 -20.22
CA ASN A 78 11.48 6.03 -21.26
C ASN A 78 11.03 5.47 -22.63
N ALA A 79 9.88 4.80 -22.71
CA ALA A 79 9.37 4.20 -23.94
C ALA A 79 8.48 5.14 -24.79
N VAL A 80 8.28 6.39 -24.36
CA VAL A 80 7.51 7.41 -25.09
C VAL A 80 8.44 8.41 -25.81
N GLU A 81 9.75 8.33 -25.55
CA GLU A 81 10.78 9.21 -26.16
C GLU A 81 11.64 8.53 -27.24
N GLN A 82 11.26 7.35 -27.74
CA GLN A 82 11.87 6.72 -28.93
C GLN A 82 10.88 6.52 -30.07
#